data_AF-A0A2S1H4B7-F1
#
_entry.id   AF-A0A2S1H4B7-F1
#
_cell.length_a   1.000
_cell.length_b   1.000
_cell.length_c   1.000
_cell.angle_alpha   90.00
_cell.angle_beta   90.00
_cell.angle_gamma   90.00
#
_symmetry.space_group_name_H-M   'P 1'
#
loop_
_entity.id
_entity.type
_entity.pdbx_description
1 polymer ?
#
loop_
_entity_poly.entity_id
_entity_poly.type
_entity_poly.pdbx_seq_one_letter_code
_entity_poly.pdbx_strand_id
1 'polypeptide(L)' 'MKLQLQEQLKSLRLERNLSIEELAKKTQISIEKLTAYETGDQIPTTQTILVLSTILEVPASNLMDGILS' A
#
# COMPACT_ATOMS: atom_id res chain seq x y z
N MET A 1 -19.03 -4.54 1.29
CA MET A 1 -18.28 -3.40 1.88
C MET A 1 -17.02 -3.24 1.07
N LYS A 2 -16.75 -2.04 0.56
CA LYS A 2 -15.52 -1.73 -0.19
C LYS A 2 -14.51 -1.22 0.85
N LEU A 3 -13.33 -1.83 0.92
CA LEU A 3 -12.28 -1.41 1.86
C LEU A 3 -11.59 -0.16 1.32
N GLN A 4 -11.26 0.78 2.20
CA GLN A 4 -10.47 1.95 1.82
C GLN A 4 -9.02 1.53 1.56
N LEU A 5 -8.30 2.25 0.68
CA LEU A 5 -6.91 1.97 0.35
C LEU A 5 -6.04 1.72 1.60
N GLN A 6 -6.16 2.58 2.62
CA GLN A 6 -5.38 2.47 3.86
C GLN A 6 -5.51 1.10 4.54
N GLU A 7 -6.73 0.60 4.68
CA GLU A 7 -7.03 -0.67 5.33
C GLU A 7 -6.55 -1.84 4.47
N GLN A 8 -6.75 -1.73 3.16
CA GLN A 8 -6.34 -2.76 2.20
C GLN A 8 -4.81 -2.88 2.15
N LEU A 9 -4.09 -1.76 2.12
CA LEU A 9 -2.64 -1.74 2.06
C LEU A 9 -2.03 -2.41 3.30
N LYS A 10 -2.55 -2.05 4.49
CA LYS A 10 -2.14 -2.65 5.75
C LYS A 10 -2.45 -4.15 5.79
N SER A 11 -3.63 -4.55 5.33
CA SER A 11 -4.03 -5.97 5.31
C SER A 11 -3.13 -6.78 4.40
N LEU A 12 -2.90 -6.33 3.16
CA LEU A 12 -2.00 -6.98 2.22
C LEU A 12 -0.57 -7.09 2.78
N ARG A 13 -0.06 -6.03 3.42
CA ARG A 13 1.26 -6.06 4.04
C ARG A 13 1.35 -7.16 5.10
N LEU A 14 0.34 -7.28 5.97
CA LEU A 14 0.29 -8.28 7.02
C LEU A 14 0.11 -9.70 6.46
N GLU A 15 -0.71 -9.88 5.42
CA GLU A 15 -0.87 -11.18 4.72
C GLU A 15 0.44 -11.67 4.11
N ARG A 16 1.32 -10.75 3.69
CA ARG A 16 2.66 -11.08 3.19
C ARG A 16 3.72 -11.20 4.29
N ASN A 17 3.31 -11.16 5.56
CA ASN A 17 4.20 -11.18 6.73
C ASN A 17 5.30 -10.12 6.66
N LEU A 18 4.99 -8.96 6.06
CA LEU A 18 5.93 -7.85 5.95
C LEU A 18 5.72 -6.87 7.10
N SER A 19 6.81 -6.49 7.74
CA SER A 19 6.84 -5.28 8.57
C SER A 19 6.81 -4.02 7.70
N ILE A 20 6.46 -2.88 8.31
CA ILE A 20 6.49 -1.58 7.62
C ILE A 20 7.92 -1.25 7.12
N GLU A 21 8.94 -1.70 7.86
CA GLU A 21 10.36 -1.52 7.54
C GLU A 21 10.81 -2.38 6.35
N GLU A 22 10.33 -3.62 6.28
CA GLU A 22 10.62 -4.51 5.15
C GLU A 22 9.92 -4.04 3.88
N LEU A 23 8.67 -3.56 4.01
CA LEU A 23 7.97 -2.95 2.89
C LEU A 23 8.70 -1.69 2.42
N ALA A 24 9.17 -0.83 3.34
CA ALA A 24 9.99 0.34 3.02
C ALA A 24 11.25 -0.02 2.25
N LYS A 25 12.01 -1.02 2.73
CA LYS A 25 13.23 -1.50 2.05
C LYS A 25 12.95 -2.04 0.66
N LYS A 26 11.90 -2.85 0.49
CA LYS A 26 11.52 -3.46 -0.79
C LYS A 26 11.00 -2.46 -1.81
N THR A 27 10.25 -1.46 -1.34
CA THR A 27 9.62 -0.44 -2.20
C THR A 27 10.50 0.78 -2.44
N GLN A 28 11.58 0.95 -1.67
CA GLN A 28 12.40 2.16 -1.61
C GLN A 28 11.59 3.41 -1.20
N ILE A 29 10.55 3.21 -0.41
CA ILE A 29 9.70 4.28 0.14
C ILE A 29 10.02 4.43 1.62
N SER A 30 10.03 5.66 2.13
CA SER A 30 10.25 5.88 3.57
C SER A 30 9.11 5.29 4.41
N ILE A 31 9.46 4.81 5.60
CA ILE A 31 8.49 4.27 6.56
C ILE A 31 7.38 5.28 6.86
N GLU A 32 7.73 6.57 7.01
CA GLU A 32 6.77 7.65 7.21
C GLU A 32 5.72 7.72 6.10
N LYS A 33 6.14 7.66 4.83
CA LYS A 33 5.22 7.70 3.69
C LYS A 33 4.32 6.47 3.66
N LEU A 34 4.87 5.28 3.86
CA LEU A 34 4.07 4.06 3.92
C LEU A 34 3.05 4.09 5.07
N THR A 35 3.47 4.61 6.23
CA THR A 35 2.58 4.78 7.38
C THR A 35 1.45 5.76 7.05
N ALA A 36 1.78 6.90 6.43
CA ALA A 36 0.79 7.88 5.97
C ALA A 36 -0.21 7.28 4.96
N TYR A 37 0.21 6.32 4.14
CA TYR A 37 -0.69 5.59 3.25
C TYR A 37 -1.59 4.61 4.01
N GLU A 38 -1.09 3.93 5.05
CA GLU A 38 -1.86 3.01 5.89
C GLU A 38 -2.77 3.72 6.91
N THR A 39 -2.57 5.01 7.15
CA THR A 39 -3.46 5.84 7.99
C THR A 39 -4.45 6.67 7.17
N GLY A 40 -4.22 6.80 5.86
CA GLY A 40 -5.03 7.64 4.97
C GLY A 40 -4.64 9.13 5.00
N ASP A 41 -3.55 9.50 5.69
CA ASP A 41 -3.04 10.87 5.73
C ASP A 41 -2.48 11.33 4.38
N GLN A 42 -2.02 10.39 3.55
CA GLN A 42 -1.53 10.67 2.21
C GLN A 42 -2.03 9.65 1.20
N ILE A 43 -2.26 10.09 -0.03
CA ILE A 43 -2.58 9.22 -1.16
C ILE A 43 -1.29 8.93 -1.95
N PRO A 44 -0.95 7.65 -2.19
CA PRO A 44 0.19 7.28 -3.02
C PRO A 44 -0.04 7.67 -4.48
N THR A 45 1.03 8.03 -5.17
CA THR A 45 0.99 8.31 -6.61
C THR A 45 0.79 7.01 -7.40
N THR A 46 0.38 7.12 -8.67
CA THR A 46 0.27 5.97 -9.59
C THR A 46 1.56 5.16 -9.65
N GLN A 47 2.73 5.82 -9.66
CA GLN A 47 4.02 5.15 -9.66
C GLN A 47 4.24 4.34 -8.37
N THR A 48 3.92 4.93 -7.22
CA THR A 48 3.98 4.23 -5.93
C THR A 48 3.05 3.03 -5.89
N ILE A 49 1.84 3.16 -6.43
CA ILE A 49 0.88 2.06 -6.50
C ILE A 49 1.43 0.90 -7.32
N LEU A 50 2.08 1.15 -8.47
CA LEU A 50 2.70 0.11 -9.28
C LEU A 50 3.84 -0.62 -8.55
N VAL A 51 4.65 0.13 -7.79
CA VAL A 51 5.70 -0.46 -6.95
C VAL A 51 5.09 -1.33 -5.85
N LEU A 52 4.10 -0.80 -5.14
CA LEU A 52 3.40 -1.52 -4.07
C LEU A 52 2.71 -2.77 -4.61
N SER A 53 2.05 -2.68 -5.76
CA SER A 53 1.35 -3.81 -6.38
C SER A 53 2.31 -4.93 -6.77
N THR A 54 3.53 -4.58 -7.18
CA THR A 54 4.59 -5.54 -7.49
C THR A 54 5.08 -6.26 -6.23
N ILE A 55 5.37 -5.51 -5.15
CA ILE A 55 5.89 -6.10 -3.90
C ILE A 55 4.83 -6.88 -3.15
N LEU A 56 3.59 -6.38 -3.17
CA LEU A 56 2.42 -7.02 -2.57
C LEU A 56 1.75 -8.01 -3.53
N GLU A 57 2.39 -8.37 -4.65
CA GLU A 57 1.91 -9.32 -5.67
C GLU A 57 0.39 -9.29 -5.87
N VAL A 58 -0.15 -8.10 -6.11
CA VAL A 58 -1.57 -7.87 -6.41
C VAL A 58 -1.69 -6.99 -7.65
N PRO A 59 -2.81 -7.03 -8.37
CA PRO A 59 -3.07 -6.07 -9.43
C PRO A 59 -3.10 -4.63 -8.89
N ALA A 60 -2.50 -3.69 -9.61
CA ALA A 60 -2.55 -2.26 -9.26
C ALA A 60 -3.99 -1.73 -9.20
N SER A 61 -4.90 -2.29 -10.01
CA SER A 61 -6.33 -1.98 -9.98
C SER A 61 -6.94 -2.25 -8.60
N ASN A 62 -6.53 -3.32 -7.92
CA ASN A 62 -7.05 -3.62 -6.58
C ASN A 62 -6.73 -2.49 -5.60
N LEU A 63 -5.56 -1.86 -5.71
CA LEU A 63 -5.17 -0.74 -4.87
C LEU A 63 -5.86 0.56 -5.33
N MET A 64 -5.98 0.79 -6.64
CA MET A 64 -6.64 1.99 -7.18
C MET A 64 -8.14 2.03 -6.88
N ASP A 65 -8.81 0.88 -6.88
CA ASP A 65 -10.24 0.79 -6.58
C ASP A 65 -10.58 1.26 -5.17
N GLY A 66 -9.67 1.08 -4.22
CA GLY A 66 -9.77 1.55 -2.84
C GLY A 66 -9.47 3.05 -2.65
N ILE A 67 -8.95 3.73 -3.67
CA ILE A 67 -8.79 5.20 -3.71
C ILE A 67 -10.07 5.86 -4.24
N LEU A 68 -10.74 5.20 -5.19
CA LEU A 68 -11.94 5.69 -5.87
C LEU A 68 -13.25 5.24 -5.19
N SER A 69 -13.16 4.53 -4.06
CA SER A 69 -14.28 3.95 -3.31
C SER A 69 -14.87 4.90 -2.27
#